data_AF-A0A5C7MXQ8-F1
#
_entry.id   AF-A0A5C7MXQ8-F1
#
_cell.length_a   1.000
_cell.length_b   1.000
_cell.length_c   1.000
_cell.angle_alpha   90.00
_cell.angle_beta   90.00
_cell.angle_gamma   90.00
#
_symmetry.space_group_name_H-M   'P 1'
#
loop_
_entity.id
_entity.type
_entity.pdbx_description
1 polymer ?
#
loop_
_entity_poly.entity_id
_entity_poly.type
_entity_poly.pdbx_seq_one_letter_code
_entity_poly.pdbx_strand_id
1 'polypeptide(L)'
;MALAALVMPATAFVTAGTATHAVTTASEVDVCCAQVVLAEPAASHPGALVVAEAAESSRAMVRTIALPVGVAAERGLQVDTILAERAVSATFPEIYTMTGVRPDSLRWHPEGLALDVMVPGYGSSAGKALGDRILAYVLANAQKFDLNHVIWRQAIYFPDGTAHRMPDYGGPDANHYTHVHISTNGGGYPTGNEAYVMSASGPTLVKGSPTPTVTFVSAH
;
A
#
# COMPACT_ATOMS: atom_id res chain seq x y z
N MET A 1 32.70 14.53 57.24
CA MET A 1 32.47 13.18 57.78
C MET A 1 32.56 12.19 56.64
N ALA A 2 33.56 11.30 56.69
CA ALA A 2 33.75 10.23 55.73
C ALA A 2 33.13 8.94 56.29
N LEU A 3 32.47 8.16 55.44
CA LEU A 3 32.33 6.71 55.64
C LEU A 3 32.36 6.03 54.27
N ALA A 4 33.33 5.15 54.11
CA ALA A 4 33.57 4.29 52.96
C ALA A 4 33.33 2.83 53.37
N ALA A 5 32.80 2.02 52.46
CA ALA A 5 32.85 0.54 52.39
C ALA A 5 31.86 0.09 51.30
N LEU A 6 32.03 -0.96 50.49
CA LEU A 6 33.11 -1.89 50.17
C LEU A 6 32.65 -2.60 48.88
N VAL A 7 33.59 -2.92 47.98
CA VAL A 7 33.42 -3.56 46.68
C VAL A 7 33.24 -5.09 46.81
N MET A 8 32.45 -5.71 45.92
CA MET A 8 32.64 -7.11 45.47
C MET A 8 32.16 -7.30 44.01
N PRO A 9 32.97 -7.87 43.09
CA PRO A 9 32.51 -8.42 41.82
C PRO A 9 32.42 -9.95 41.90
N ALA A 10 31.34 -10.53 41.38
CA ALA A 10 31.24 -11.97 41.17
C ALA A 10 31.37 -12.29 39.68
N THR A 11 32.50 -12.87 39.30
CA THR A 11 32.73 -13.54 38.02
C THR A 11 32.28 -14.99 38.12
N ALA A 12 31.58 -15.50 37.10
CA ALA A 12 31.33 -16.93 36.94
C ALA A 12 31.82 -17.36 35.55
N PHE A 13 32.52 -18.49 35.55
CA PHE A 13 33.36 -19.03 34.49
C PHE A 13 32.57 -19.68 33.34
N VAL A 14 33.20 -19.65 32.16
CA VAL A 14 32.83 -20.37 30.94
C VAL A 14 33.21 -21.86 31.07
N THR A 15 32.33 -22.75 30.62
CA THR A 15 32.72 -24.11 30.22
C THR A 15 32.23 -24.39 28.80
N ALA A 16 33.19 -24.52 27.88
CA ALA A 16 32.99 -25.08 26.56
C ALA A 16 33.02 -26.61 26.66
N GLY A 17 32.02 -27.29 26.07
CA GLY A 17 31.99 -28.74 25.91
C GLY A 17 31.97 -29.10 24.43
N THR A 18 33.06 -29.66 23.93
CA THR A 18 33.13 -30.36 22.64
C THR A 18 32.78 -31.82 22.83
N ALA A 19 31.77 -32.31 22.12
CA ALA A 19 31.61 -33.74 21.87
C ALA A 19 31.04 -33.94 20.45
N THR A 20 31.92 -34.28 19.51
CA THR A 20 31.55 -34.96 18.27
C THR A 20 31.35 -36.44 18.57
N HIS A 21 30.17 -36.97 18.28
CA HIS A 21 29.99 -38.36 17.85
C HIS A 21 28.81 -38.42 16.88
N ALA A 22 29.14 -38.75 15.63
CA ALA A 22 28.18 -39.22 14.63
C ALA A 22 27.99 -40.72 14.81
N VAL A 23 26.74 -41.19 14.89
CA VAL A 23 26.31 -42.50 14.35
C VAL A 23 24.86 -42.37 13.90
N THR A 24 24.68 -42.73 12.63
CA THR A 24 23.45 -42.91 11.87
C THR A 24 22.60 -44.06 12.42
N THR A 25 21.29 -43.86 12.56
CA THR A 25 20.28 -44.86 12.17
C THR A 25 19.13 -44.15 11.49
N ALA A 26 19.06 -44.35 10.18
CA ALA A 26 17.87 -44.11 9.37
C ALA A 26 16.90 -45.31 9.51
N SER A 27 15.65 -45.07 9.08
CA SER A 27 14.47 -45.95 9.03
C SER A 27 13.54 -45.71 10.23
N GLU A 28 12.34 -45.14 10.06
CA GLU A 28 11.31 -45.59 9.12
C GLU A 28 10.52 -44.45 8.45
N VAL A 29 10.06 -44.74 7.25
CA VAL A 29 9.52 -43.88 6.19
C VAL A 29 8.00 -44.10 6.12
N ASP A 30 7.21 -43.09 5.75
CA ASP A 30 6.23 -43.16 4.63
C ASP A 30 5.14 -42.07 4.71
N VAL A 31 5.30 -41.00 3.91
CA VAL A 31 4.21 -40.44 3.09
C VAL A 31 4.85 -40.02 1.77
N CYS A 32 5.01 -41.03 0.90
CA CYS A 32 4.84 -41.00 -0.54
C CYS A 32 4.92 -39.63 -1.26
N CYS A 33 6.17 -39.21 -1.47
CA CYS A 33 6.70 -38.88 -2.80
C CYS A 33 6.03 -37.76 -3.62
N ALA A 34 6.60 -36.56 -3.55
CA ALA A 34 6.86 -35.76 -4.74
C ALA A 34 8.15 -34.96 -4.55
N GLN A 35 9.29 -35.58 -4.86
CA GLN A 35 10.57 -34.89 -5.03
C GLN A 35 10.70 -34.50 -6.51
N VAL A 36 10.84 -33.20 -6.78
CA VAL A 36 11.10 -32.68 -8.12
C VAL A 36 12.55 -32.98 -8.47
N VAL A 37 12.77 -34.04 -9.23
CA VAL A 37 14.06 -34.32 -9.86
C VAL A 37 14.12 -33.52 -11.15
N LEU A 38 15.16 -32.69 -11.28
CA LEU A 38 15.51 -31.97 -12.51
C LEU A 38 15.80 -32.99 -13.62
N ALA A 39 14.96 -33.01 -14.64
CA ALA A 39 15.25 -33.73 -15.88
C ALA A 39 16.03 -32.80 -16.82
N GLU A 40 17.22 -33.23 -17.24
CA GLU A 40 17.96 -32.60 -18.35
C GLU A 40 17.21 -32.80 -19.68
N PRO A 41 17.28 -31.85 -20.63
CA PRO A 41 16.43 -31.89 -21.81
C PRO A 41 17.00 -32.85 -22.87
N ALA A 42 16.27 -33.94 -23.14
CA ALA A 42 16.42 -34.68 -24.39
C ALA A 42 15.70 -33.93 -25.53
N ALA A 43 16.35 -33.84 -26.68
CA ALA A 43 16.02 -32.94 -27.77
C ALA A 43 14.73 -33.27 -28.57
N SER A 44 14.23 -32.19 -29.20
CA SER A 44 13.41 -32.08 -30.42
C SER A 44 11.99 -32.64 -30.45
N HIS A 45 11.02 -31.80 -30.08
CA HIS A 45 9.72 -31.70 -30.73
C HIS A 45 9.37 -30.21 -30.96
N PRO A 46 8.92 -29.79 -32.15
CA PRO A 46 8.51 -28.42 -32.40
C PRO A 46 7.13 -28.20 -31.75
N GLY A 47 7.12 -27.56 -30.57
CA GLY A 47 5.87 -27.24 -29.86
C GLY A 47 6.04 -26.70 -28.44
N ALA A 48 7.25 -26.77 -27.87
CA ALA A 48 7.47 -26.46 -26.45
C ALA A 48 7.58 -24.97 -26.09
N LEU A 49 7.52 -24.02 -27.05
CA LEU A 49 7.69 -22.60 -26.73
C LEU A 49 6.43 -21.92 -26.15
N VAL A 50 5.24 -22.51 -26.33
CA VAL A 50 3.97 -21.82 -25.99
C VAL A 50 3.52 -22.09 -24.54
N VAL A 51 4.05 -23.13 -23.88
CA VAL A 51 3.58 -23.55 -22.54
C VAL A 51 4.35 -22.82 -21.42
N ALA A 52 5.63 -22.48 -21.64
CA ALA A 52 6.40 -21.69 -20.68
C ALA A 52 5.90 -20.24 -20.60
N GLU A 53 5.62 -19.61 -21.76
CA GLU A 53 4.98 -18.28 -21.78
C GLU A 53 3.59 -18.30 -21.17
N ALA A 54 2.80 -19.36 -21.36
CA ALA A 54 1.47 -19.46 -20.74
C ALA A 54 1.54 -19.67 -19.22
N ALA A 55 2.50 -20.42 -18.69
CA ALA A 55 2.69 -20.62 -17.25
C ALA A 55 3.27 -19.38 -16.56
N GLU A 56 4.18 -18.67 -17.23
CA GLU A 56 4.72 -17.39 -16.79
C GLU A 56 3.66 -16.28 -16.92
N SER A 57 2.84 -16.30 -17.98
CA SER A 57 1.63 -15.48 -18.13
C SER A 57 0.51 -15.86 -17.15
N SER A 58 0.50 -17.06 -16.58
CA SER A 58 -0.46 -17.50 -15.55
C SER A 58 0.03 -17.18 -14.13
N ARG A 59 1.35 -17.08 -13.92
CA ARG A 59 1.95 -16.50 -12.70
C ARG A 59 1.99 -14.98 -12.74
N ALA A 60 2.09 -14.41 -13.94
CA ALA A 60 1.98 -12.99 -14.28
C ALA A 60 0.54 -12.55 -14.60
N MET A 61 -0.43 -13.48 -14.55
CA MET A 61 -1.76 -13.20 -14.01
C MET A 61 -1.61 -12.97 -12.50
N VAL A 62 -0.72 -12.02 -12.21
CA VAL A 62 -0.65 -11.16 -11.04
C VAL A 62 -2.06 -11.06 -10.53
N ARG A 63 -2.28 -11.55 -9.31
CA ARG A 63 -3.57 -11.49 -8.65
C ARG A 63 -4.02 -10.02 -8.65
N THR A 64 -4.82 -9.64 -9.63
CA THR A 64 -5.55 -8.39 -9.61
C THR A 64 -6.63 -8.59 -8.56
N ILE A 65 -6.47 -7.91 -7.44
CA ILE A 65 -7.37 -8.04 -6.29
C ILE A 65 -8.21 -6.76 -6.24
N ALA A 66 -9.52 -6.91 -6.09
CA ALA A 66 -10.40 -5.77 -5.86
C ALA A 66 -9.99 -5.08 -4.56
N LEU A 67 -9.82 -3.77 -4.61
CA LEU A 67 -9.57 -2.97 -3.41
C LEU A 67 -10.88 -2.85 -2.62
N PRO A 68 -10.89 -3.26 -1.35
CA PRO A 68 -12.06 -3.08 -0.49
C PRO A 68 -12.35 -1.58 -0.30
N VAL A 69 -13.58 -1.26 0.10
CA VAL A 69 -13.91 0.08 0.61
C VAL A 69 -12.99 0.37 1.79
N GLY A 70 -12.34 1.53 1.78
CA GLY A 70 -11.42 1.91 2.84
C GLY A 70 -12.12 2.57 4.04
N VAL A 71 -11.34 3.29 4.84
CA VAL A 71 -11.80 3.89 6.10
C VAL A 71 -12.47 5.25 5.92
N ALA A 72 -12.29 5.94 4.79
CA ALA A 72 -12.99 7.20 4.55
C ALA A 72 -14.38 6.96 3.97
N ALA A 73 -15.32 7.86 4.27
CA ALA A 73 -16.61 7.85 3.60
C ALA A 73 -16.45 8.23 2.11
N GLU A 74 -16.77 7.31 1.21
CA GLU A 74 -16.67 7.55 -0.25
C GLU A 74 -17.77 8.45 -0.81
N ARG A 75 -18.79 8.77 0.00
CA ARG A 75 -19.90 9.61 -0.44
C ARG A 75 -19.40 10.99 -0.86
N GLY A 76 -19.59 11.30 -2.14
CA GLY A 76 -19.19 12.57 -2.74
C GLY A 76 -17.71 12.65 -3.10
N LEU A 77 -16.91 11.59 -2.90
CA LEU A 77 -15.57 11.52 -3.46
C LEU A 77 -15.63 11.28 -4.97
N GLN A 78 -14.64 11.80 -5.69
CA GLN A 78 -14.45 11.51 -7.11
C GLN A 78 -13.64 10.23 -7.31
N VAL A 79 -13.74 9.65 -8.50
CA VAL A 79 -13.24 8.29 -8.77
C VAL A 79 -11.75 8.12 -8.50
N ASP A 80 -10.90 9.07 -8.86
CA ASP A 80 -9.45 8.97 -8.62
C ASP A 80 -9.11 9.19 -7.13
N THR A 81 -9.88 10.03 -6.42
CA THR A 81 -9.79 10.16 -4.96
C THR A 81 -10.22 8.87 -4.25
N ILE A 82 -11.25 8.17 -4.73
CA ILE A 82 -11.64 6.85 -4.19
C ILE A 82 -10.55 5.82 -4.43
N LEU A 83 -9.88 5.85 -5.58
CA LEU A 83 -8.75 4.96 -5.82
C LEU A 83 -7.62 5.21 -4.79
N ALA A 84 -7.27 6.48 -4.55
CA ALA A 84 -6.28 6.85 -3.54
C ALA A 84 -6.70 6.40 -2.13
N GLU A 85 -7.95 6.65 -1.74
CA GLU A 85 -8.56 6.28 -0.46
C GLU A 85 -8.39 4.78 -0.20
N ARG A 86 -8.89 3.94 -1.12
CA ARG A 86 -8.88 2.49 -0.94
C ARG A 86 -7.48 1.93 -0.97
N ALA A 87 -6.64 2.46 -1.85
CA ALA A 87 -5.26 2.01 -1.99
C ALA A 87 -4.42 2.34 -0.75
N VAL A 88 -4.59 3.53 -0.17
CA VAL A 88 -3.94 3.91 1.10
C VAL A 88 -4.49 3.04 2.24
N SER A 89 -5.81 2.88 2.36
CA SER A 89 -6.42 2.05 3.40
C SER A 89 -5.95 0.59 3.34
N ALA A 90 -5.82 0.01 2.14
CA ALA A 90 -5.33 -1.36 1.97
C ALA A 90 -3.82 -1.52 2.24
N THR A 91 -3.03 -0.48 1.96
CA THR A 91 -1.56 -0.51 2.10
C THR A 91 -1.11 -0.22 3.52
N PHE A 92 -1.85 0.64 4.24
CA PHE A 92 -1.52 1.12 5.58
C PHE A 92 -2.65 0.77 6.56
N PRO A 93 -2.80 -0.51 6.95
CA PRO A 93 -3.88 -0.94 7.84
C PRO A 93 -3.80 -0.32 9.25
N GLU A 94 -2.67 0.28 9.63
CA GLU A 94 -2.52 1.10 10.83
C GLU A 94 -3.24 2.47 10.78
N ILE A 95 -3.77 2.87 9.61
CA ILE A 95 -4.59 4.07 9.46
C ILE A 95 -6.05 3.72 9.74
N TYR A 96 -6.54 4.21 10.88
CA TYR A 96 -7.92 3.98 11.32
C TYR A 96 -8.87 5.14 11.01
N THR A 97 -8.36 6.27 10.54
CA THR A 97 -9.16 7.48 10.32
C THR A 97 -8.66 8.23 9.11
N MET A 98 -9.58 8.52 8.19
CA MET A 98 -9.32 9.34 7.02
C MET A 98 -10.56 10.21 6.75
N THR A 99 -10.34 11.49 6.50
CA THR A 99 -11.43 12.44 6.22
C THR A 99 -11.45 12.78 4.74
N GLY A 100 -12.59 12.59 4.09
CA GLY A 100 -12.81 12.96 2.70
C GLY A 100 -13.61 14.27 2.58
N VAL A 101 -14.81 14.17 2.00
CA VAL A 101 -15.71 15.32 1.77
C VAL A 101 -16.11 16.00 3.09
N ARG A 102 -15.92 17.32 3.13
CA ARG A 102 -16.41 18.20 4.20
C ARG A 102 -16.53 19.64 3.69
N PRO A 103 -17.28 20.52 4.38
CA PRO A 103 -17.19 21.95 4.17
C PRO A 103 -15.76 22.45 4.40
N ASP A 104 -15.25 23.23 3.47
CA ASP A 104 -13.94 23.87 3.52
C ASP A 104 -13.99 25.17 2.70
N SER A 105 -13.05 26.08 2.97
CA SER A 105 -12.83 27.31 2.22
C SER A 105 -12.24 27.06 0.83
N LEU A 106 -11.44 26.02 0.69
CA LEU A 106 -10.85 25.60 -0.58
C LEU A 106 -11.69 24.51 -1.23
N ARG A 107 -11.62 24.41 -2.56
CA ARG A 107 -12.47 23.49 -3.33
C ARG A 107 -12.24 22.00 -3.07
N TRP A 108 -11.07 21.60 -2.59
CA TRP A 108 -10.62 20.20 -2.66
C TRP A 108 -11.49 19.24 -1.84
N HIS A 109 -11.73 19.52 -0.57
CA HIS A 109 -12.63 18.68 0.24
C HIS A 109 -14.10 18.79 -0.19
N PRO A 110 -14.69 19.99 -0.42
CA PRO A 110 -16.08 20.14 -0.85
C PRO A 110 -16.41 19.42 -2.15
N GLU A 111 -15.47 19.37 -3.10
CA GLU A 111 -15.66 18.76 -4.43
C GLU A 111 -15.22 17.28 -4.50
N GLY A 112 -14.86 16.67 -3.37
CA GLY A 112 -14.47 15.25 -3.32
C GLY A 112 -13.11 14.93 -3.93
N LEU A 113 -12.21 15.91 -3.95
CA LEU A 113 -10.88 15.82 -4.55
C LEU A 113 -9.79 15.53 -3.52
N ALA A 114 -10.09 15.59 -2.21
CA ALA A 114 -9.08 15.46 -1.17
C ALA A 114 -9.39 14.44 -0.07
N LEU A 115 -8.31 13.97 0.55
CA LEU A 115 -8.27 13.08 1.70
C LEU A 115 -7.28 13.61 2.72
N ASP A 116 -7.67 13.63 3.99
CA ASP A 116 -6.75 13.80 5.12
C ASP A 116 -6.54 12.44 5.79
N VAL A 117 -5.36 11.86 5.59
CA VAL A 117 -4.94 10.56 6.14
C VAL A 117 -4.35 10.80 7.53
N MET A 118 -5.13 10.53 8.58
CA MET A 118 -4.73 10.87 9.96
C MET A 118 -3.62 9.95 10.44
N VAL A 119 -2.48 10.53 10.84
CA VAL A 119 -1.30 9.76 11.24
C VAL A 119 -1.33 9.51 12.76
N PRO A 120 -1.51 8.25 13.22
CA PRO A 120 -1.48 7.95 14.65
C PRO A 120 -0.11 8.28 15.25
N GLY A 121 -0.11 8.94 16.40
CA GLY A 121 1.12 9.31 17.10
C GLY A 121 2.05 10.20 16.27
N TYR A 122 1.50 11.11 15.45
CA TYR A 122 2.24 11.97 14.50
C TYR A 122 3.46 12.75 15.07
N GLY A 123 3.50 12.99 16.38
CA GLY A 123 4.63 13.63 17.06
C GLY A 123 5.82 12.68 17.29
N SER A 124 5.57 11.37 17.35
CA SER A 124 6.56 10.32 17.59
C SER A 124 7.43 10.06 16.35
N SER A 125 8.57 9.37 16.55
CA SER A 125 9.40 8.89 15.44
C SER A 125 8.66 7.90 14.54
N ALA A 126 7.88 6.99 15.14
CA ALA A 126 7.10 6.01 14.39
C ALA A 126 5.99 6.66 13.54
N GLY A 127 5.27 7.64 14.10
CA GLY A 127 4.25 8.39 13.36
C GLY A 127 4.85 9.19 12.20
N LYS A 128 6.01 9.84 12.40
CA LYS A 128 6.74 10.52 11.32
C LYS A 128 7.10 9.55 10.20
N ALA A 129 7.73 8.42 10.55
CA ALA A 129 8.09 7.39 9.57
C ALA A 129 6.87 6.80 8.84
N LEU A 130 5.73 6.67 9.52
CA LEU A 130 4.47 6.27 8.88
C LEU A 130 4.01 7.31 7.85
N GLY A 131 3.93 8.59 8.22
CA GLY A 131 3.55 9.65 7.28
C GLY A 131 4.52 9.77 6.09
N ASP A 132 5.82 9.60 6.34
CA ASP A 132 6.84 9.60 5.28
C ASP A 132 6.64 8.44 4.29
N ARG A 133 6.27 7.24 4.78
CA ARG A 133 5.92 6.10 3.91
C ARG A 133 4.64 6.36 3.10
N ILE A 134 3.63 6.98 3.71
CA ILE A 134 2.38 7.33 3.00
C ILE A 134 2.69 8.35 1.90
N LEU A 135 3.43 9.41 2.20
CA LEU A 135 3.86 10.39 1.21
C LEU A 135 4.61 9.72 0.05
N ALA A 136 5.60 8.88 0.35
CA ALA A 136 6.38 8.18 -0.66
C ALA A 136 5.51 7.26 -1.54
N TYR A 137 4.57 6.53 -0.92
CA TYR A 137 3.63 5.68 -1.64
C TYR A 137 2.72 6.49 -2.59
N VAL A 138 2.20 7.63 -2.13
CA VAL A 138 1.32 8.47 -2.94
C VAL A 138 2.08 9.08 -4.12
N LEU A 139 3.30 9.57 -3.91
CA LEU A 139 4.14 10.11 -4.98
C LEU A 139 4.56 9.02 -5.98
N ALA A 140 4.90 7.81 -5.52
CA ALA A 140 5.23 6.69 -6.40
C ALA A 140 4.05 6.27 -7.30
N ASN A 141 2.81 6.58 -6.89
CA ASN A 141 1.58 6.30 -7.62
C ASN A 141 0.92 7.57 -8.18
N ALA A 142 1.65 8.68 -8.28
CA ALA A 142 1.07 9.98 -8.63
C ALA A 142 0.26 9.95 -9.94
N GLN A 143 0.78 9.30 -10.98
CA GLN A 143 0.05 9.15 -12.25
C GLN A 143 -1.23 8.31 -12.10
N LYS A 144 -1.21 7.27 -11.26
CA LYS A 144 -2.35 6.37 -11.06
C LYS A 144 -3.50 7.06 -10.35
N PHE A 145 -3.19 7.96 -9.43
CA PHE A 145 -4.16 8.73 -8.66
C PHE A 145 -4.59 10.03 -9.34
N ASP A 146 -4.09 10.31 -10.55
CA ASP A 146 -4.17 11.63 -11.18
C ASP A 146 -3.88 12.74 -10.16
N LEU A 147 -2.75 12.59 -9.46
CA LEU A 147 -2.42 13.37 -8.29
C LEU A 147 -2.29 14.85 -8.65
N ASN A 148 -2.88 15.73 -7.83
CA ASN A 148 -2.65 17.15 -7.92
C ASN A 148 -1.47 17.58 -7.04
N HIS A 149 -1.53 17.23 -5.75
CA HIS A 149 -0.45 17.48 -4.79
C HIS A 149 -0.65 16.65 -3.51
N VAL A 150 0.41 16.54 -2.71
CA VAL A 150 0.38 15.99 -1.35
C VAL A 150 0.99 17.00 -0.39
N ILE A 151 0.42 17.16 0.80
CA ILE A 151 0.99 17.98 1.86
C ILE A 151 1.32 17.09 3.06
N TRP A 152 2.56 17.20 3.53
CA TRP A 152 3.00 16.52 4.74
C TRP A 152 4.05 17.36 5.46
N ARG A 153 3.82 17.60 6.75
CA ARG A 153 4.71 18.33 7.67
C ARG A 153 5.20 19.66 7.09
N GLN A 154 4.25 20.52 6.73
CA GLN A 154 4.51 21.87 6.24
C GLN A 154 5.30 21.94 4.93
N ALA A 155 5.23 20.88 4.12
CA ALA A 155 5.75 20.85 2.77
C ALA A 155 4.67 20.32 1.82
N ILE A 156 4.54 20.98 0.67
CA ILE A 156 3.71 20.55 -0.45
C ILE A 156 4.61 19.90 -1.50
N TYR A 157 4.16 18.76 -2.03
CA TYR A 157 4.86 17.93 -3.00
C TYR A 157 3.99 17.75 -4.24
N PHE A 158 4.60 17.79 -5.42
CA PHE A 158 3.92 17.70 -6.70
C PHE A 158 4.31 16.43 -7.47
N PRO A 159 3.47 15.99 -8.43
CA PRO A 159 3.74 14.79 -9.25
C PRO A 159 5.04 14.85 -10.06
N ASP A 160 5.53 16.05 -10.38
CA ASP A 160 6.78 16.27 -11.11
C ASP A 160 8.04 16.14 -10.22
N GLY A 161 7.86 15.81 -8.95
CA GLY A 161 8.93 15.65 -7.97
C GLY A 161 9.38 16.95 -7.30
N THR A 162 8.79 18.10 -7.69
CA THR A 162 9.07 19.37 -7.00
C THR A 162 8.38 19.41 -5.64
N ALA A 163 8.97 20.17 -4.72
CA ALA A 163 8.41 20.40 -3.39
C ALA A 163 8.70 21.81 -2.89
N HIS A 164 7.78 22.36 -2.11
CA HIS A 164 7.91 23.69 -1.52
C HIS A 164 7.54 23.66 -0.04
N ARG A 165 8.25 24.46 0.76
CA ARG A 165 7.88 24.67 2.15
C ARG A 165 6.69 25.61 2.24
N MET A 166 5.70 25.25 3.05
CA MET A 166 4.54 26.10 3.34
C MET A 166 4.88 27.17 4.38
N PRO A 167 4.13 28.29 4.39
CA PRO A 167 4.06 29.17 5.54
C PRO A 167 3.65 28.41 6.81
N ASP A 168 3.93 29.02 7.97
CA ASP A 168 3.40 28.51 9.24
C ASP A 168 2.02 29.10 9.49
N TYR A 169 1.01 28.23 9.60
CA TYR A 169 -0.38 28.56 9.86
C TYR A 169 -0.79 28.38 11.33
N GLY A 170 0.18 28.21 12.23
CA GLY A 170 -0.02 28.38 13.68
C GLY A 170 -0.38 27.13 14.47
N GLY A 171 -0.32 25.93 13.89
CA GLY A 171 -0.57 24.70 14.63
C GLY A 171 -0.24 23.42 13.88
N PRO A 172 -0.09 22.28 14.59
CA PRO A 172 0.24 20.99 13.96
C PRO A 172 -0.76 20.59 12.88
N ASP A 173 -2.05 20.82 13.11
CA ASP A 173 -3.09 20.43 12.17
C ASP A 173 -3.07 21.30 10.90
N ALA A 174 -3.12 22.62 11.06
CA ALA A 174 -3.03 23.58 9.94
C ALA A 174 -1.72 23.46 9.13
N ASN A 175 -0.64 23.04 9.77
CA ASN A 175 0.65 22.79 9.13
C ASN A 175 0.83 21.33 8.68
N HIS A 176 -0.23 20.52 8.66
CA HIS A 176 -0.22 19.16 8.11
C HIS A 176 0.79 18.23 8.80
N TYR A 177 1.02 18.44 10.09
CA TYR A 177 1.81 17.53 10.92
C TYR A 177 0.99 16.36 11.44
N THR A 178 -0.33 16.51 11.55
CA THR A 178 -1.26 15.50 12.10
C THR A 178 -1.73 14.49 11.06
N HIS A 179 -1.68 14.86 9.78
CA HIS A 179 -2.22 14.09 8.67
C HIS A 179 -1.43 14.32 7.38
N VAL A 180 -1.43 13.33 6.48
CA VAL A 180 -1.00 13.50 5.10
C VAL A 180 -2.23 13.93 4.29
N HIS A 181 -2.21 15.14 3.74
CA HIS A 181 -3.28 15.63 2.86
C HIS A 181 -2.97 15.24 1.42
N ILE A 182 -3.90 14.56 0.77
CA ILE A 182 -3.76 14.11 -0.63
C ILE A 182 -4.86 14.80 -1.42
N SER A 183 -4.50 15.51 -2.48
CA SER A 183 -5.44 16.09 -3.45
C SER A 183 -5.22 15.48 -4.83
N THR A 184 -6.30 15.08 -5.49
CA THR A 184 -6.30 14.59 -6.89
C THR A 184 -6.85 15.67 -7.83
N ASN A 185 -6.65 15.51 -9.13
CA ASN A 185 -7.34 16.30 -10.15
C ASN A 185 -8.82 15.87 -10.30
N GLY A 186 -9.23 14.83 -9.59
CA GLY A 186 -10.54 14.21 -9.71
C GLY A 186 -10.61 13.27 -10.89
N GLY A 187 -11.83 12.99 -11.34
CA GLY A 187 -12.07 12.08 -12.46
C GLY A 187 -13.54 11.92 -12.80
N GLY A 188 -14.37 12.82 -12.25
CA GLY A 188 -15.81 12.69 -12.20
C GLY A 188 -16.28 11.92 -10.95
N TYR A 189 -17.58 12.02 -10.68
CA TYR A 189 -18.23 11.21 -9.65
C TYR A 189 -18.47 9.79 -10.16
N PRO A 190 -18.45 8.77 -9.28
CA PRO A 190 -18.73 7.39 -9.67
C PRO A 190 -20.07 7.24 -10.38
N THR A 191 -20.06 6.48 -11.47
CA THR A 191 -21.24 6.12 -12.26
C THR A 191 -21.75 4.72 -11.96
N GLY A 192 -20.99 3.94 -11.18
CA GLY A 192 -21.27 2.53 -10.86
C GLY A 192 -20.59 1.54 -11.82
N ASN A 193 -19.85 2.03 -12.82
CA ASN A 193 -19.10 1.21 -13.78
C ASN A 193 -17.61 1.16 -13.44
N GLU A 194 -17.20 1.69 -12.29
CA GLU A 194 -15.82 1.73 -11.83
C GLU A 194 -15.44 0.47 -11.05
N ALA A 195 -14.27 -0.09 -11.34
CA ALA A 195 -13.64 -1.11 -10.52
C ALA A 195 -12.27 -0.62 -10.02
N TYR A 196 -12.06 -0.69 -8.72
CA TYR A 196 -10.83 -0.30 -8.05
C TYR A 196 -10.02 -1.56 -7.74
N VAL A 197 -8.82 -1.67 -8.27
CA VAL A 197 -8.02 -2.89 -8.15
C VAL A 197 -6.58 -2.60 -7.75
N MET A 198 -5.97 -3.57 -7.07
CA MET A 198 -4.54 -3.64 -6.82
C MET A 198 -3.94 -4.74 -7.70
N SER A 199 -2.87 -4.40 -8.42
CA SER A 199 -2.07 -5.33 -9.21
C SER A 199 -0.58 -5.15 -8.89
N ALA A 200 0.29 -5.96 -9.48
CA ALA A 200 1.74 -5.80 -9.40
C ALA A 200 2.21 -4.44 -9.94
N SER A 201 1.45 -3.85 -10.87
CA SER A 201 1.73 -2.52 -11.41
C SER A 201 1.13 -1.38 -10.55
N GLY A 202 0.63 -1.70 -9.35
CA GLY A 202 0.04 -0.76 -8.40
C GLY A 202 -1.49 -0.66 -8.48
N PRO A 203 -2.07 0.29 -7.71
CA PRO A 203 -3.48 0.60 -7.74
C PRO A 203 -3.89 1.10 -9.13
N THR A 204 -5.06 0.67 -9.59
CA THR A 204 -5.60 1.06 -10.89
C THR A 204 -7.12 1.18 -10.81
N LEU A 205 -7.64 2.25 -11.39
CA LEU A 205 -9.05 2.44 -11.66
C LEU A 205 -9.37 1.90 -13.06
N VAL A 206 -10.30 0.95 -13.14
CA VAL A 206 -10.83 0.43 -14.39
C VAL A 206 -12.23 1.04 -14.59
N LYS A 207 -12.40 1.84 -15.65
CA LYS A 207 -13.69 2.42 -16.02
C LYS A 207 -14.35 1.50 -17.06
N GLY A 208 -15.48 0.89 -16.69
CA GLY A 208 -16.30 0.12 -17.63
C GLY A 208 -16.95 1.00 -18.68
N SER A 209 -17.24 0.45 -19.86
CA SER A 209 -18.09 1.14 -20.83
C SER A 209 -19.50 1.28 -20.24
N PRO A 210 -20.21 2.42 -20.47
CA PRO A 210 -21.62 2.51 -20.12
C PRO A 210 -22.37 1.37 -20.83
N THR A 211 -23.04 0.49 -20.08
CA THR A 211 -23.92 -0.51 -20.68
C THR A 211 -24.96 0.24 -21.53
N PRO A 212 -25.05 0.03 -22.85
CA PRO A 212 -26.04 0.73 -23.66
C PRO A 212 -27.44 0.35 -23.16
N THR A 213 -28.25 1.34 -22.82
CA THR A 213 -29.66 1.14 -22.50
C THR A 213 -30.35 0.56 -23.74
N VAL A 214 -30.62 -0.74 -23.74
CA VAL A 214 -31.44 -1.37 -24.78
C VAL A 214 -32.89 -1.04 -24.47
N THR A 215 -33.38 0.05 -25.06
CA THR A 215 -34.81 0.37 -25.05
C THR A 215 -35.50 -0.54 -26.05
N PHE A 216 -36.22 -1.55 -25.56
CA PHE A 216 -37.16 -2.31 -26.38
C PHE A 216 -38.36 -1.42 -26.68
N VAL A 217 -38.39 -0.83 -27.88
CA VAL A 217 -39.60 -0.17 -28.39
C VAL A 217 -40.52 -1.29 -28.89
N SER A 218 -41.54 -1.63 -28.10
CA SER A 218 -42.59 -2.53 -28.56
C SER A 218 -43.47 -1.77 -29.55
N ALA A 219 -43.46 -2.19 -30.81
CA ALA A 219 -44.41 -1.71 -31.80
C ALA A 219 -45.80 -2.27 -31.45
N HIS A 220 -46.79 -1.38 -31.33
CA HIS A 220 -48.22 -1.71 -31.31
C HIS A 220 -48.82 -1.52 -32.70
#